data_AF-A0A815H3Z1-F1
#
_entry.id   AF-A0A815H3Z1-F1
#
_cell.length_a   1.000
_cell.length_b   1.000
_cell.length_c   1.000
_cell.angle_alpha   90.00
_cell.angle_beta   90.00
_cell.angle_gamma   90.00
#
_symmetry.space_group_name_H-M   'P 1'
#
loop_
_entity.id
_entity.type
_entity.pdbx_description
1 polymer ?
#
loop_
_entity_poly.entity_id
_entity_poly.type
_entity_poly.pdbx_seq_one_letter_code
_entity_poly.pdbx_strand_id
1 'polypeptide(L)' 'GALVLEMGGMLQHGAIVSREYGLPAVVGVANAKNIFHNGQLIQVNGSNGRIKILSD' A
#
# COMPACT_ATOMS: atom_id res chain seq x y z
N GLY A 1 0.48 3.54 10.21
CA GLY A 1 -0.41 3.08 9.11
C GLY A 1 0.42 2.81 7.87
N ALA A 2 -0.20 2.38 6.78
CA ALA A 2 0.45 2.19 5.48
C ALA A 2 -0.55 2.53 4.36
N LEU A 3 -0.05 2.80 3.16
CA LEU A 3 -0.88 3.09 2.00
C LEU A 3 -0.66 2.06 0.88
N VAL A 4 -1.74 1.53 0.33
CA VAL A 4 -1.70 0.64 -0.85
C VAL A 4 -2.63 1.22 -1.91
N LEU A 5 -2.13 1.40 -3.13
CA LEU A 5 -2.90 1.99 -4.23
C LEU A 5 -2.89 1.07 -5.45
N GLU A 6 -4.08 0.79 -6.00
CA GLU A 6 -4.22 0.01 -7.23
C GLU A 6 -3.64 0.73 -8.43
N MET A 7 -3.95 2.02 -8.52
CA MET A 7 -3.46 2.90 -9.57
C MET A 7 -2.60 3.97 -8.97
N GLY A 8 -1.47 4.21 -9.62
CA GLY A 8 -0.65 5.38 -9.39
C GLY A 8 0.84 5.09 -9.53
N GLY A 9 1.61 6.17 -9.65
CA GLY A 9 3.06 6.13 -9.80
C GLY A 9 3.79 6.62 -8.55
N MET A 10 5.09 6.32 -8.46
CA MET A 10 5.93 6.76 -7.34
C MET A 10 5.95 8.27 -7.11
N LEU A 11 5.69 9.08 -8.14
CA LEU A 11 5.71 10.55 -8.08
C LEU A 11 4.30 11.18 -7.99
N GLN A 12 3.26 10.37 -7.92
CA GLN A 12 1.89 10.87 -7.90
C GLN A 12 1.40 11.16 -6.48
N HIS A 13 0.30 11.92 -6.40
CA HIS A 13 -0.21 12.51 -5.15
C HIS A 13 -0.22 11.53 -3.97
N GLY A 14 -0.80 10.33 -4.14
CA GLY A 14 -0.88 9.35 -3.05
C GLY A 14 0.50 8.91 -2.52
N ALA A 15 1.49 8.73 -3.40
CA ALA A 15 2.84 8.34 -2.99
C ALA A 15 3.65 9.51 -2.41
N ILE A 16 3.41 10.74 -2.87
CA ILE A 16 4.06 11.93 -2.29
C ILE A 16 3.52 12.18 -0.89
N VAL A 17 2.20 12.22 -0.74
CA VAL A 17 1.54 12.38 0.56
C VAL A 17 1.98 11.29 1.52
N SER A 18 2.03 10.01 1.13
CA SER A 18 2.49 8.97 2.07
C SER A 18 3.90 9.24 2.61
N ARG A 19 4.80 9.82 1.80
CA ARG A 19 6.17 10.18 2.25
C ARG A 19 6.17 11.37 3.21
N GLU A 20 5.35 12.39 2.95
CA GLU A 20 5.19 13.54 3.85
C GLU A 20 4.73 13.11 5.25
N TYR A 21 3.86 12.09 5.32
CA TYR A 21 3.36 11.53 6.56
C TYR A 21 4.24 10.41 7.14
N GLY A 22 5.39 10.10 6.52
CA GLY A 22 6.30 9.05 6.98
C GLY A 22 5.71 7.64 6.93
N LEU A 23 4.71 7.41 6.07
CA LEU A 23 4.03 6.13 5.94
C LEU A 23 4.63 5.32 4.77
N PRO A 24 4.85 4.00 4.95
CA PRO A 24 5.21 3.12 3.84
C PRO A 24 4.06 3.06 2.84
N ALA A 25 4.40 3.13 1.55
CA ALA A 25 3.43 3.04 0.47
C ALA A 25 3.88 2.07 -0.63
N VAL A 26 2.91 1.33 -1.17
CA VAL A 26 3.06 0.50 -2.37
C VAL A 26 1.99 0.92 -3.37
N VAL A 27 2.40 1.26 -4.59
CA VAL A 27 1.53 1.77 -5.65
C VAL A 27 1.58 0.84 -6.87
N GLY A 28 0.51 0.83 -7.67
CA GLY A 28 0.41 -0.04 -8.83
C GLY A 28 0.07 -1.49 -8.47
N VAL A 29 -0.60 -1.72 -7.34
CA VAL A 29 -1.00 -3.06 -6.90
C VAL A 29 -2.27 -3.46 -7.63
N ALA A 30 -2.12 -4.13 -8.77
CA ALA A 30 -3.26 -4.59 -9.55
C ALA A 30 -4.23 -5.41 -8.69
N ASN A 31 -5.53 -5.09 -8.79
CA ASN A 31 -6.61 -5.82 -8.12
C ASN A 31 -6.58 -5.80 -6.58
N ALA A 32 -5.90 -4.83 -5.95
CA ALA A 32 -5.73 -4.76 -4.50
C ALA A 32 -7.06 -4.84 -3.73
N LYS A 33 -8.15 -4.25 -4.22
CA LYS A 33 -9.45 -4.28 -3.52
C LYS A 33 -10.09 -5.68 -3.45
N ASN A 34 -9.72 -6.56 -4.37
CA ASN A 34 -10.21 -7.94 -4.38
C ASN A 34 -9.26 -8.89 -3.65
N ILE A 35 -7.98 -8.50 -3.50
CA ILE A 35 -6.96 -9.27 -2.75
C ILE A 35 -7.09 -9.02 -1.26
N PHE A 36 -7.34 -7.78 -0.85
CA PHE A 36 -7.41 -7.36 0.55
C PHE A 36 -8.84 -7.11 0.97
N HIS A 37 -9.17 -7.54 2.19
CA HIS A 37 -10.50 -7.37 2.76
C HIS A 37 -10.48 -6.42 3.97
N ASN A 38 -11.61 -5.76 4.23
CA ASN A 38 -11.74 -4.89 5.37
C ASN A 38 -11.57 -5.68 6.67
N GLY A 39 -10.81 -5.12 7.63
CA GLY A 39 -10.49 -5.78 8.90
C GLY A 39 -9.27 -6.70 8.85
N GLN A 40 -8.77 -7.03 7.65
CA GLN A 40 -7.62 -7.91 7.48
C GLN A 40 -6.33 -7.22 7.93
N LEU A 41 -5.48 -7.95 8.66
CA LEU A 41 -4.19 -7.42 9.09
C LEU A 41 -3.14 -7.70 8.01
N ILE A 42 -2.52 -6.64 7.49
CA ILE A 42 -1.48 -6.72 6.48
C ILE A 42 -0.19 -6.02 6.92
N GLN A 43 0.94 -6.56 6.47
CA GLN A 43 2.25 -5.93 6.56
C GLN A 43 2.60 -5.31 5.20
N VAL A 44 3.01 -4.05 5.21
CA VAL A 44 3.41 -3.31 3.99
C VAL A 44 4.87 -2.89 4.11
N ASN A 45 5.67 -3.21 3.10
CA ASN A 45 7.06 -2.77 2.97
C ASN A 45 7.19 -1.87 1.73
N GLY A 46 7.27 -0.56 1.97
CA GLY A 46 7.40 0.44 0.90
C GLY A 46 8.78 0.47 0.22
N SER A 47 9.82 -0.13 0.82
CA SER A 47 11.19 -0.11 0.27
C SER A 47 11.37 -1.12 -0.87
N ASN A 48 10.72 -2.28 -0.78
CA ASN A 48 10.81 -3.34 -1.80
C ASN A 48 9.46 -3.65 -2.47
N GLY A 49 8.42 -2.87 -2.18
CA GLY A 49 7.11 -3.00 -2.81
C GLY A 49 6.32 -4.24 -2.39
N ARG A 50 6.64 -4.88 -1.24
CA ARG A 50 5.98 -6.12 -0.81
C ARG A 50 4.85 -5.87 0.18
N ILE A 51 3.77 -6.63 0.01
CA ILE A 51 2.65 -6.70 0.94
C ILE A 51 2.49 -8.16 1.38
N LYS A 52 2.23 -8.39 2.67
CA LYS A 52 1.93 -9.72 3.23
C LYS A 52 0.65 -9.66 4.05
N ILE A 53 -0.18 -10.68 3.91
CA ILE A 53 -1.34 -10.89 4.78
C ILE A 53 -0.84 -11.62 6.03
N LEU A 54 -1.22 -11.12 7.20
CA LEU A 54 -0.80 -11.68 8.50
C LEU A 54 -1.92 -12.49 9.16
N SER A 55 -3.18 -12.05 9.03
CA SER A 55 -4.35 -12.75 9.57
C SER A 55 -5.63 -12.25 8.89
N ASP A 56 -6.64 -13.14 8.81
CA ASP A 56 -8.03 -12.84 8.44
C ASP A 56 -8.90 -12.57 9.66
#